data_AF-A0A4R5B3R4-F1
#
_entry.id   AF-A0A4R5B3R4-F1
#
_cell.length_a   1.000
_cell.length_b   1.000
_cell.length_c   1.000
_cell.angle_alpha   90.00
_cell.angle_beta   90.00
_cell.angle_gamma   90.00
#
_symmetry.space_group_name_H-M   'P 1'
#
loop_
_entity.id
_entity.type
_entity.pdbx_description
1 polymer ?
#
loop_
_entity_poly.entity_id
_entity_poly.type
_entity_poly.pdbx_seq_one_letter_code
_entity_poly.pdbx_strand_id
1 'polypeptide(L)'
;MGWHAGRQGLAVLLFSAILTLWSTSAHADPAADARTVYCVRPENHKPLVDAAVALGLARKGGSDGALVPSSGAEVTVEQWKGTGAFQQACAALVAARKLPRTSPSKPWWETLWDKAGGILAVVVGALLTLWATLVTGRKTVVHQMSSGMFTAASDYYHACRDCLDAWEENRDADVAQEAMASRSKKLQAVLQQNRRRHPGWSLLGAAGADVRKLDEQIAKRRNTEIQESRDALDGIYDRLLTLSNALEHPWRNWRRVRAP
;
A
#
# COMPACT_ATOMS: atom_id res chain seq x y z
N MET A 1 -2.57 -14.39 -15.62
CA MET A 1 -1.60 -14.72 -14.55
C MET A 1 -1.51 -13.68 -13.42
N GLY A 2 -2.38 -12.67 -13.31
CA GLY A 2 -2.30 -11.63 -12.27
C GLY A 2 -3.14 -11.84 -11.00
N TRP A 3 -3.88 -12.95 -10.89
CA TRP A 3 -4.85 -13.16 -9.80
C TRP A 3 -4.26 -13.69 -8.48
N HIS A 4 -3.09 -14.33 -8.52
CA HIS A 4 -2.47 -14.89 -7.31
C HIS A 4 -1.74 -13.84 -6.44
N ALA A 5 -1.24 -12.77 -7.04
CA ALA A 5 -0.56 -11.69 -6.31
C ALA A 5 -1.50 -10.91 -5.37
N GLY A 6 -2.79 -10.81 -5.72
CA GLY A 6 -3.77 -10.12 -4.88
C GLY A 6 -4.15 -10.89 -3.60
N ARG A 7 -4.15 -12.23 -3.63
CA ARG A 7 -4.54 -13.05 -2.47
C ARG A 7 -3.49 -13.05 -1.36
N GLN A 8 -2.20 -13.00 -1.71
CA GLN A 8 -1.13 -12.99 -0.71
C GLN A 8 -1.05 -11.67 0.06
N GLY A 9 -1.29 -10.53 -0.60
CA GLY A 9 -1.29 -9.23 0.08
C GLY A 9 -2.41 -9.11 1.12
N LEU A 10 -3.59 -9.68 0.83
CA LEU A 10 -4.74 -9.62 1.73
C LEU A 10 -4.54 -10.47 3.00
N ALA A 11 -3.85 -11.60 2.88
CA ALA A 11 -3.52 -12.46 4.02
C ALA A 11 -2.51 -11.79 4.99
N VAL A 12 -1.50 -11.09 4.47
CA VAL A 12 -0.52 -10.38 5.30
C VAL A 12 -1.18 -9.21 6.05
N LEU A 13 -2.05 -8.44 5.39
CA LEU A 13 -2.77 -7.34 6.05
C LEU A 13 -3.73 -7.84 7.15
N LEU A 14 -4.44 -8.94 6.91
CA LEU A 14 -5.29 -9.56 7.93
C LEU A 14 -4.48 -10.08 9.12
N PHE A 15 -3.34 -10.73 8.86
CA PHE A 15 -2.49 -11.26 9.93
C PHE A 15 -1.88 -10.14 10.79
N SER A 16 -1.42 -9.05 10.19
CA SER A 16 -0.94 -7.88 10.93
C SER A 16 -2.05 -7.21 11.74
N ALA A 17 -3.27 -7.09 11.19
CA ALA A 17 -4.41 -6.56 11.94
C ALA A 17 -4.74 -7.46 13.16
N ILE A 18 -4.77 -8.78 12.98
CA ILE A 18 -5.02 -9.73 14.07
C ILE A 18 -3.94 -9.63 15.16
N LEU A 19 -2.66 -9.53 14.80
CA LEU A 19 -1.58 -9.35 15.78
C LEU A 19 -1.71 -8.05 16.59
N THR A 20 -2.18 -6.97 15.97
CA THR A 20 -2.43 -5.71 16.70
C THR A 20 -3.65 -5.78 17.62
N LEU A 21 -4.70 -6.52 17.25
CA LEU A 21 -5.86 -6.74 18.13
C LEU A 21 -5.53 -7.65 19.32
N TRP A 22 -4.59 -8.58 19.17
CA TRP A 22 -4.18 -9.51 20.22
C TRP A 22 -3.07 -8.97 21.13
N SER A 23 -2.51 -7.82 20.77
CA SER A 23 -1.64 -7.06 21.66
C SER A 23 -2.52 -6.38 22.70
N THR A 24 -3.07 -7.16 23.65
CA THR A 24 -3.64 -6.62 24.88
C THR A 24 -2.50 -5.90 25.59
N SER A 25 -2.36 -4.61 25.31
CA SER A 25 -1.48 -3.73 26.05
C SER A 25 -1.87 -3.91 27.51
N ALA A 26 -1.00 -4.57 28.28
CA ALA A 26 -1.11 -4.63 29.73
C ALA A 26 -1.01 -3.18 30.20
N HIS A 27 -2.16 -2.51 30.28
CA HIS A 27 -2.26 -1.15 30.77
C HIS A 27 -2.03 -1.26 32.27
N ALA A 28 -0.77 -1.14 32.68
CA ALA A 28 -0.44 -0.84 34.05
C ALA A 28 -1.17 0.47 34.40
N ASP A 29 -2.09 0.43 35.36
CA ASP A 29 -2.76 1.63 35.85
C ASP A 29 -1.72 2.42 36.66
N PRO A 30 -1.17 3.52 36.13
CA PRO A 30 -0.10 4.25 36.79
C PRO A 30 -0.53 4.78 38.16
N ALA A 31 -1.85 4.96 38.38
CA ALA A 31 -2.39 5.38 39.67
C ALA A 31 -2.38 4.25 40.70
N ALA A 32 -2.66 3.00 40.29
CA ALA A 32 -2.61 1.83 41.17
C ALA A 32 -1.16 1.52 41.58
N ASP A 33 -0.22 1.64 40.64
CA ASP A 33 1.21 1.43 40.89
C ASP A 33 1.77 2.51 41.83
N ALA A 34 1.42 3.80 41.59
CA ALA A 34 1.86 4.89 42.45
C ALA A 34 1.35 4.76 43.89
N ARG A 35 0.10 4.30 44.09
CA ARG A 35 -0.46 4.05 45.43
C ARG A 35 0.27 2.91 46.14
N THR A 36 0.52 1.82 45.43
CA THR A 36 1.27 0.67 45.97
C THR A 36 2.67 1.10 46.39
N VAL A 37 3.38 1.84 45.53
CA VAL A 37 4.70 2.40 45.86
C VAL A 37 4.63 3.32 47.08
N TYR A 38 3.62 4.18 47.18
CA TYR A 38 3.44 5.04 48.35
C TYR A 38 3.26 4.23 49.64
N CYS A 39 2.39 3.23 49.64
CA CYS A 39 2.07 2.44 50.85
C CYS A 39 3.20 1.50 51.30
N VAL A 40 4.08 1.06 50.39
CA VAL A 40 5.23 0.18 50.74
C VAL A 40 6.44 0.98 51.26
N ARG A 41 6.44 2.32 51.21
CA ARG A 41 7.54 3.12 51.77
C ARG A 41 7.67 2.92 53.28
N PRO A 42 8.89 2.78 53.84
CA PRO A 42 9.11 2.55 55.27
C PRO A 42 8.42 3.57 56.18
N GLU A 43 8.34 4.84 55.75
CA GLU A 43 7.71 5.92 56.52
C GLU A 43 6.19 5.73 56.68
N ASN A 44 5.59 4.92 55.80
CA ASN A 44 4.16 4.63 55.77
C ASN A 44 3.80 3.27 56.37
N HIS A 45 4.78 2.42 56.76
CA HIS A 45 4.52 1.09 57.30
C HIS A 45 3.67 1.12 58.56
N LYS A 46 4.02 1.94 59.54
CA LYS A 46 3.26 2.06 60.80
C LYS A 46 1.83 2.56 60.55
N PRO A 47 1.60 3.68 59.83
CA PRO A 47 0.25 4.10 59.44
C PRO A 47 -0.55 3.06 58.65
N LEU A 48 0.12 2.28 57.80
CA LEU A 48 -0.53 1.22 57.02
C LEU A 48 -0.98 0.06 57.92
N VAL A 49 -0.14 -0.36 58.87
CA VAL A 49 -0.49 -1.39 59.87
C VAL A 49 -1.63 -0.90 60.76
N ASP A 50 -1.59 0.36 61.21
CA ASP A 50 -2.67 0.96 62.00
C ASP A 50 -4.00 0.98 61.22
N ALA A 51 -3.96 1.33 59.93
CA ALA A 51 -5.14 1.27 59.05
C ALA A 51 -5.65 -0.18 58.87
N ALA A 52 -4.75 -1.15 58.70
CA ALA A 52 -5.10 -2.56 58.57
C ALA A 52 -5.76 -3.11 59.85
N VAL A 53 -5.24 -2.73 61.02
CA VAL A 53 -5.81 -3.09 62.33
C VAL A 53 -7.18 -2.45 62.53
N ALA A 54 -7.32 -1.16 62.20
CA ALA A 54 -8.60 -0.45 62.30
C ALA A 54 -9.70 -1.07 61.41
N LEU A 55 -9.32 -1.64 60.25
CA LEU A 55 -10.22 -2.36 59.36
C LEU A 55 -10.43 -3.84 59.73
N GLY A 56 -9.76 -4.34 60.77
CA GLY A 56 -9.82 -5.76 61.17
C GLY A 56 -9.16 -6.72 60.17
N LEU A 57 -8.27 -6.22 59.31
CA LEU A 57 -7.59 -7.00 58.27
C LEU A 57 -6.32 -7.70 58.79
N ALA A 58 -5.73 -7.17 59.86
CA ALA A 58 -4.53 -7.71 60.50
C ALA A 58 -4.46 -7.34 61.99
N ARG A 59 -3.55 -7.99 62.72
CA ARG A 59 -3.11 -7.60 64.06
C ARG A 59 -1.68 -7.07 64.00
N LYS A 60 -1.29 -6.27 64.99
CA LYS A 60 0.09 -5.76 65.09
C LYS A 60 1.05 -6.92 65.39
N GLY A 61 2.15 -7.01 64.64
CA GLY A 61 3.22 -8.00 64.85
C GLY A 61 4.13 -7.65 66.02
N GLY A 62 5.14 -8.50 66.25
CA GLY A 62 6.11 -8.32 67.33
C GLY A 62 7.17 -7.26 67.04
N SER A 63 7.36 -6.91 65.77
CA SER A 63 8.35 -5.92 65.31
C SER A 63 7.69 -4.74 64.58
N ASP A 64 8.40 -3.60 64.54
CA ASP A 64 7.93 -2.41 63.84
C ASP A 64 7.78 -2.68 62.34
N GLY A 65 6.58 -2.46 61.81
CA GLY A 65 6.24 -2.74 60.40
C GLY A 65 5.84 -4.19 60.11
N ALA A 66 5.90 -5.08 61.09
CA ALA A 66 5.34 -6.42 60.95
C ALA A 66 3.87 -6.48 61.34
N LEU A 67 3.11 -7.33 60.64
CA LEU A 67 1.70 -7.54 60.88
C LEU A 67 1.37 -9.03 60.79
N VAL A 68 0.33 -9.42 61.51
CA VAL A 68 -0.20 -10.79 61.57
C VAL A 68 -1.55 -10.74 60.86
N PRO A 69 -1.63 -11.07 59.56
CA PRO A 69 -2.89 -11.06 58.82
C PRO A 69 -3.86 -12.06 59.45
N SER A 70 -5.15 -11.93 59.18
CA SER A 70 -6.17 -12.90 59.66
C SER A 70 -5.89 -14.35 59.23
N SER A 71 -5.04 -14.55 58.22
CA SER A 71 -4.57 -15.87 57.77
C SER A 71 -3.47 -16.51 58.64
N GLY A 72 -2.96 -15.82 59.66
CA GLY A 72 -2.02 -16.39 60.62
C GLY A 72 -0.65 -15.71 60.61
N ALA A 73 0.37 -16.38 60.09
CA ALA A 73 1.79 -16.05 60.31
C ALA A 73 2.15 -14.55 60.16
N GLU A 74 3.08 -14.09 61.00
CA GLU A 74 3.64 -12.74 60.92
C GLU A 74 4.36 -12.55 59.58
N VAL A 75 4.04 -11.45 58.89
CA VAL A 75 4.61 -11.06 57.60
C VAL A 75 5.04 -9.61 57.61
N THR A 76 6.00 -9.26 56.76
CA THR A 76 6.36 -7.86 56.49
C THR A 76 5.39 -7.21 55.51
N VAL A 77 5.37 -5.87 55.46
CA VAL A 77 4.56 -5.12 54.48
C VAL A 77 4.88 -5.54 53.04
N GLU A 78 6.15 -5.80 52.72
CA GLU A 78 6.60 -6.22 51.38
C GLU A 78 6.06 -7.59 50.99
N GLN A 79 5.96 -8.51 51.96
CA GLN A 79 5.38 -9.84 51.76
C GLN A 79 3.85 -9.74 51.64
N TRP A 80 3.24 -8.79 52.35
CA TRP A 80 1.79 -8.59 52.36
C TRP A 80 1.25 -7.85 51.13
N LYS A 81 2.09 -7.10 50.40
CA LYS A 81 1.69 -6.20 49.28
C LYS A 81 0.87 -6.85 48.16
N GLY A 82 1.04 -8.15 47.94
CA GLY A 82 0.34 -8.89 46.88
C GLY A 82 -1.08 -9.30 47.24
N THR A 83 -1.57 -8.98 48.44
CA THR A 83 -2.87 -9.41 48.93
C THR A 83 -3.97 -8.38 48.70
N GLY A 84 -5.23 -8.82 48.58
CA GLY A 84 -6.38 -7.91 48.51
C GLY A 84 -6.57 -7.08 49.80
N ALA A 85 -6.19 -7.63 50.96
CA ALA A 85 -6.24 -6.94 52.24
C ALA A 85 -5.26 -5.76 52.29
N PHE A 86 -4.06 -5.90 51.71
CA PHE A 86 -3.12 -4.79 51.55
C PHE A 86 -3.73 -3.65 50.73
N GLN A 87 -4.38 -3.96 49.60
CA GLN A 87 -4.99 -2.94 48.74
C GLN A 87 -6.09 -2.16 49.47
N GLN A 88 -6.88 -2.82 50.32
CA GLN A 88 -7.91 -2.18 51.15
C GLN A 88 -7.31 -1.27 52.23
N ALA A 89 -6.30 -1.73 52.96
CA ALA A 89 -5.62 -0.92 53.97
C ALA A 89 -4.87 0.27 53.36
N CYS A 90 -4.21 0.07 52.21
CA CYS A 90 -3.54 1.12 51.47
C CYS A 90 -4.54 2.18 50.97
N ALA A 91 -5.71 1.77 50.47
CA ALA A 91 -6.77 2.69 50.08
C ALA A 91 -7.28 3.53 51.26
N ALA A 92 -7.45 2.92 52.44
CA ALA A 92 -7.85 3.64 53.66
C ALA A 92 -6.78 4.62 54.14
N LEU A 93 -5.50 4.24 54.11
CA LEU A 93 -4.38 5.11 54.43
C LEU A 93 -4.31 6.33 53.50
N VAL A 94 -4.42 6.10 52.18
CA VAL A 94 -4.41 7.16 51.16
C VAL A 94 -5.61 8.11 51.35
N ALA A 95 -6.79 7.57 51.69
CA ALA A 95 -7.98 8.37 51.98
C ALA A 95 -7.80 9.25 53.23
N ALA A 96 -7.21 8.69 54.30
CA ALA A 96 -6.96 9.42 55.54
C ALA A 96 -5.96 10.58 55.36
N ARG A 97 -4.97 10.42 54.46
CA ARG A 97 -3.94 11.44 54.18
C ARG A 97 -4.42 12.57 53.27
N LYS A 98 -5.67 12.54 52.79
CA LYS A 98 -6.22 13.50 51.82
C LYS A 98 -5.26 13.76 50.65
N LEU A 99 -4.54 12.74 50.21
CA LEU A 99 -3.72 12.86 49.00
C LEU A 99 -4.64 13.32 47.87
N PRO A 100 -4.18 14.25 47.00
CA PRO A 100 -4.99 14.77 45.92
C PRO A 100 -5.54 13.57 45.14
N ARG A 101 -6.87 13.41 45.15
CA ARG A 101 -7.53 12.38 44.37
C ARG A 101 -7.08 12.60 42.93
N THR A 102 -6.51 11.56 42.34
CA THR A 102 -6.04 11.55 40.95
C THR A 102 -7.08 12.24 40.07
N SER A 103 -6.59 13.18 39.25
CA SER A 103 -7.27 14.15 38.40
C SER A 103 -8.70 13.78 37.99
N PRO A 104 -9.66 14.74 37.94
CA PRO A 104 -11.01 14.50 37.46
C PRO A 104 -10.95 13.73 36.14
N SER A 105 -11.77 12.68 36.04
CA SER A 105 -11.87 11.80 34.89
C SER A 105 -11.83 12.64 33.61
N LYS A 106 -10.79 12.43 32.78
CA LYS A 106 -10.72 13.06 31.47
C LYS A 106 -12.06 12.84 30.77
N PRO A 107 -12.58 13.85 30.04
CA PRO A 107 -13.80 13.67 29.27
C PRO A 107 -13.70 12.42 28.40
N TRP A 108 -14.76 11.61 28.37
CA TRP A 108 -14.76 10.33 27.65
C TRP A 108 -14.36 10.47 26.16
N TRP A 109 -14.56 11.66 25.57
CA TRP A 109 -14.15 11.95 24.21
C TRP A 109 -12.62 12.00 24.03
N GLU A 110 -11.84 12.46 25.01
CA GLU A 110 -10.37 12.42 24.93
C GLU A 110 -9.85 10.98 24.93
N THR A 111 -10.43 10.13 25.78
CA THR A 111 -10.09 8.70 25.82
C THR A 111 -10.50 7.98 24.53
N LEU A 112 -11.60 8.41 23.91
CA LEU A 112 -12.02 7.90 22.60
C LEU A 112 -11.05 8.32 21.50
N TRP A 113 -10.57 9.57 21.49
CA TRP A 113 -9.60 10.04 20.50
C TRP A 113 -8.23 9.39 20.65
N ASP A 114 -7.74 9.18 21.87
CA ASP A 114 -6.47 8.48 22.10
C ASP A 114 -6.51 7.05 21.55
N LYS A 115 -7.66 6.36 21.68
CA LYS A 115 -7.85 5.01 21.13
C LYS A 115 -8.15 5.01 19.63
N ALA A 116 -8.96 5.96 19.16
CA ALA A 116 -9.34 6.09 17.75
C ALA A 116 -8.16 6.55 16.88
N GLY A 117 -7.25 7.35 17.42
CA GLY A 117 -6.06 7.83 16.72
C GLY A 117 -5.17 6.68 16.23
N GLY A 118 -4.99 5.64 17.06
CA GLY A 118 -4.24 4.44 16.67
C GLY A 118 -4.89 3.68 15.50
N ILE A 119 -6.22 3.50 15.55
CA ILE A 119 -6.97 2.81 14.50
C ILE A 119 -6.96 3.63 13.19
N LEU A 120 -7.15 4.95 13.29
CA LEU A 120 -7.16 5.84 12.14
C LEU A 120 -5.81 5.84 11.42
N ALA A 121 -4.70 5.85 12.15
CA ALA A 121 -3.36 5.78 11.57
C ALA A 121 -3.15 4.48 10.76
N VAL A 122 -3.62 3.34 11.28
CA VAL A 122 -3.54 2.04 10.58
C VAL A 122 -4.40 2.05 9.31
N VAL A 123 -5.62 2.56 9.38
CA VAL A 123 -6.53 2.66 8.22
C VAL A 123 -5.95 3.58 7.15
N VAL A 124 -5.45 4.75 7.54
CA VAL A 124 -4.82 5.70 6.60
C VAL A 124 -3.57 5.08 5.96
N GLY A 125 -2.73 4.40 6.74
CA GLY A 125 -1.57 3.67 6.23
C GLY A 125 -1.92 2.58 5.21
N ALA A 126 -2.98 1.80 5.48
CA ALA A 126 -3.48 0.78 4.57
C ALA A 126 -4.04 1.39 3.26
N LEU A 127 -4.82 2.48 3.37
CA LEU A 127 -5.36 3.19 2.22
C LEU A 127 -4.26 3.81 1.35
N LEU A 128 -3.25 4.43 1.96
CA LEU A 128 -2.08 4.97 1.25
C LEU A 128 -1.30 3.87 0.55
N THR A 129 -1.12 2.71 1.19
CA THR A 129 -0.44 1.56 0.58
C THR A 129 -1.22 1.04 -0.62
N LEU A 130 -2.53 0.84 -0.47
CA LEU A 130 -3.40 0.40 -1.56
C LEU A 130 -3.38 1.41 -2.73
N TRP A 131 -3.44 2.70 -2.42
CA TRP A 131 -3.34 3.76 -3.41
C TRP A 131 -1.98 3.75 -4.13
N ALA A 132 -0.87 3.61 -3.41
CA ALA A 132 0.46 3.50 -3.98
C ALA A 132 0.58 2.29 -4.92
N THR A 133 0.06 1.12 -4.52
CA THR A 133 0.03 -0.09 -5.38
C THR A 133 -0.80 0.12 -6.64
N LEU A 134 -1.95 0.78 -6.54
CA LEU A 134 -2.79 1.08 -7.70
C LEU A 134 -2.12 2.07 -8.66
N VAL A 135 -1.40 3.07 -8.13
CA VAL A 135 -0.69 4.06 -8.94
C VAL A 135 0.53 3.46 -9.63
N THR A 136 1.33 2.65 -8.93
CA THR A 136 2.54 2.03 -9.49
C THR A 136 2.20 0.94 -10.52
N GLY A 137 1.19 0.10 -10.24
CA GLY A 137 0.75 -0.93 -11.16
C GLY A 137 0.19 -0.39 -12.48
N ARG A 138 -0.41 0.82 -12.46
CA ARG A 138 -0.85 1.49 -13.70
C ARG A 138 0.33 1.99 -14.54
N LYS A 139 1.38 2.53 -13.91
CA LYS A 139 2.54 3.06 -14.64
C LYS A 139 3.30 1.99 -15.41
N THR A 140 3.51 0.82 -14.81
CA THR A 140 4.22 -0.29 -15.47
C THR A 140 3.46 -0.81 -16.69
N VAL A 141 2.14 -0.97 -16.55
CA VAL A 141 1.27 -1.43 -17.63
C VAL A 141 1.22 -0.42 -18.79
N VAL A 142 1.14 0.88 -18.48
CA VAL A 142 1.18 1.95 -19.48
C VAL A 142 2.52 1.98 -20.22
N HIS A 143 3.63 1.94 -19.49
CA HIS A 143 4.97 1.95 -20.07
C HIS A 143 5.21 0.72 -20.95
N GLN A 144 4.77 -0.46 -20.51
CA GLN A 144 4.87 -1.70 -21.30
C GLN A 144 4.06 -1.61 -22.61
N MET A 145 2.89 -0.96 -22.60
CA MET A 145 2.10 -0.75 -23.82
C MET A 145 2.75 0.23 -24.78
N SER A 146 3.25 1.36 -24.27
CA SER A 146 4.00 2.35 -25.05
C SER A 146 5.25 1.71 -25.69
N SER A 147 6.09 1.05 -24.89
CA SER A 147 7.28 0.36 -25.36
C SER A 147 6.93 -0.72 -26.41
N GLY A 148 5.90 -1.52 -26.17
CA GLY A 148 5.45 -2.53 -27.13
C GLY A 148 4.97 -1.94 -28.46
N MET A 149 4.28 -0.80 -28.43
CA MET A 149 3.87 -0.07 -29.63
C MET A 149 5.07 0.50 -30.38
N PHE A 150 5.97 1.18 -29.66
CA PHE A 150 7.18 1.76 -30.23
C PHE A 150 8.06 0.70 -30.91
N THR A 151 8.35 -0.41 -30.22
CA THR A 151 9.14 -1.51 -30.79
C THR A 151 8.48 -2.11 -32.02
N ALA A 152 7.16 -2.39 -31.98
CA ALA A 152 6.46 -2.94 -33.13
C ALA A 152 6.43 -1.98 -34.33
N ALA A 153 6.27 -0.68 -34.08
CA ALA A 153 6.30 0.35 -35.11
C ALA A 153 7.70 0.50 -35.73
N SER A 154 8.75 0.52 -34.91
CA SER A 154 10.14 0.60 -35.37
C SER A 154 10.55 -0.63 -36.17
N ASP A 155 10.21 -1.83 -35.70
CA ASP A 155 10.46 -3.08 -36.40
C ASP A 155 9.79 -3.11 -37.78
N TYR A 156 8.54 -2.65 -37.87
CA TYR A 156 7.81 -2.55 -39.12
C TYR A 156 8.43 -1.51 -40.05
N TYR A 157 8.79 -0.33 -39.52
CA TYR A 157 9.44 0.74 -40.29
C TYR A 157 10.73 0.26 -40.96
N HIS A 158 11.62 -0.38 -40.20
CA HIS A 158 12.86 -0.92 -40.74
C HIS A 158 12.59 -2.00 -41.78
N ALA A 159 11.67 -2.94 -41.52
CA ALA A 159 11.35 -3.99 -42.49
C ALA A 159 10.75 -3.44 -43.80
N CYS A 160 9.97 -2.36 -43.74
CA CYS A 160 9.50 -1.67 -44.94
C CYS A 160 10.65 -1.00 -45.70
N ARG A 161 11.56 -0.31 -45.01
CA ARG A 161 12.73 0.29 -45.68
C ARG A 161 13.61 -0.76 -46.32
N ASP A 162 13.92 -1.84 -45.61
CA ASP A 162 14.71 -2.96 -46.14
C ASP A 162 14.04 -3.56 -47.38
N CYS A 163 12.71 -3.70 -47.38
CA CYS A 163 11.96 -4.18 -48.53
C CYS A 163 11.99 -3.21 -49.73
N LEU A 164 11.88 -1.90 -49.48
CA LEU A 164 11.95 -0.89 -50.53
C LEU A 164 13.36 -0.77 -51.12
N ASP A 165 14.39 -0.86 -50.28
CA ASP A 165 15.80 -0.84 -50.69
C ASP A 165 16.14 -2.11 -51.49
N ALA A 166 15.65 -3.29 -51.05
CA ALA A 166 15.75 -4.55 -51.78
C ALA A 166 15.12 -4.49 -53.19
N TRP A 167 14.03 -3.75 -53.36
CA TRP A 167 13.39 -3.54 -54.66
C TRP A 167 14.15 -2.58 -55.56
N GLU A 168 14.67 -1.48 -55.00
CA GLU A 168 15.50 -0.52 -55.72
C GLU A 168 16.78 -1.20 -56.26
N GLU A 169 17.36 -2.11 -55.47
CA GLU A 169 18.56 -2.86 -55.85
C GLU A 169 18.28 -4.14 -56.64
N ASN A 170 17.00 -4.53 -56.81
CA ASN A 170 16.57 -5.78 -57.42
C ASN A 170 17.22 -7.03 -56.78
N ARG A 171 17.32 -7.07 -55.45
CA ARG A 171 17.94 -8.15 -54.65
C ARG A 171 16.98 -8.68 -53.59
N ASP A 172 16.79 -10.00 -53.52
CA ASP A 172 16.07 -10.71 -52.44
C ASP A 172 14.71 -10.10 -52.00
N ALA A 173 14.03 -9.46 -52.96
CA ALA A 173 12.79 -8.72 -52.80
C ALA A 173 11.69 -9.51 -52.07
N ASP A 174 11.54 -10.80 -52.39
CA ASP A 174 10.50 -11.65 -51.82
C ASP A 174 10.79 -12.01 -50.36
N VAL A 175 12.07 -12.18 -49.99
CA VAL A 175 12.49 -12.46 -48.60
C VAL A 175 12.23 -11.24 -47.72
N ALA A 176 12.58 -10.05 -48.21
CA ALA A 176 12.31 -8.80 -47.51
C ALA A 176 10.81 -8.53 -47.36
N GLN A 177 10.02 -8.85 -48.40
CA GLN A 177 8.56 -8.73 -48.38
C GLN A 177 7.91 -9.67 -47.34
N GLU A 178 8.40 -10.90 -47.20
CA GLU A 178 7.91 -11.83 -46.17
C GLU A 178 8.23 -11.33 -44.75
N ALA A 179 9.46 -10.83 -44.55
CA ALA A 179 9.86 -10.24 -43.27
C ALA A 179 8.97 -9.04 -42.90
N MET A 180 8.70 -8.15 -43.85
CA MET A 180 7.77 -7.02 -43.71
C MET A 180 6.37 -7.48 -43.31
N ALA A 181 5.80 -8.48 -44.00
CA ALA A 181 4.47 -9.01 -43.72
C ALA A 181 4.36 -9.59 -42.30
N SER A 182 5.41 -10.25 -41.81
CA SER A 182 5.48 -10.76 -40.43
C SER A 182 5.46 -9.62 -39.40
N ARG A 183 6.21 -8.53 -39.63
CA ARG A 183 6.23 -7.35 -38.74
C ARG A 183 4.92 -6.57 -38.79
N SER A 184 4.30 -6.42 -39.95
CA SER A 184 2.97 -5.81 -40.10
C SER A 184 1.92 -6.53 -39.24
N LYS A 185 1.85 -7.87 -39.30
CA LYS A 185 0.94 -8.66 -38.47
C LYS A 185 1.13 -8.41 -36.97
N LYS A 186 2.38 -8.30 -36.51
CA LYS A 186 2.69 -7.97 -35.10
C LYS A 186 2.19 -6.58 -34.73
N LEU A 187 2.47 -5.57 -35.56
CA LEU A 187 2.00 -4.20 -35.33
C LEU A 187 0.47 -4.11 -35.32
N GLN A 188 -0.21 -4.78 -36.25
CA GLN A 188 -1.68 -4.86 -36.29
C GLN A 188 -2.27 -5.49 -35.02
N ALA A 189 -1.64 -6.54 -34.48
CA ALA A 189 -2.07 -7.15 -33.23
C ALA A 189 -1.93 -6.18 -32.05
N VAL A 190 -0.84 -5.42 -31.97
CA VAL A 190 -0.63 -4.39 -30.94
C VAL A 190 -1.64 -3.25 -31.08
N LEU A 191 -1.89 -2.76 -32.30
CA LEU A 191 -2.91 -1.75 -32.58
C LEU A 191 -4.31 -2.23 -32.17
N GLN A 192 -4.68 -3.46 -32.51
CA GLN A 192 -5.98 -4.03 -32.15
C GLN A 192 -6.12 -4.21 -30.63
N GLN A 193 -5.08 -4.69 -29.95
CA GLN A 193 -5.06 -4.82 -28.49
C GLN A 193 -5.27 -3.45 -27.82
N ASN A 194 -4.56 -2.43 -28.28
CA ASN A 194 -4.70 -1.07 -27.76
C ASN A 194 -6.07 -0.47 -28.08
N ARG A 195 -6.63 -0.72 -29.28
CA ARG A 195 -7.98 -0.27 -29.65
C ARG A 195 -9.07 -0.85 -28.73
N ARG A 196 -8.95 -2.11 -28.33
CA ARG A 196 -9.88 -2.73 -27.37
C ARG A 196 -9.82 -2.06 -25.99
N ARG A 197 -8.64 -1.60 -25.58
CA ARG A 197 -8.43 -0.88 -24.31
C ARG A 197 -8.85 0.59 -24.39
N HIS A 198 -8.79 1.18 -25.59
CA HIS A 198 -9.06 2.58 -25.85
C HIS A 198 -10.08 2.76 -26.99
N PRO A 199 -11.36 2.35 -26.80
CA PRO A 199 -12.36 2.33 -27.88
C PRO A 199 -12.66 3.72 -28.47
N GLY A 200 -12.44 4.79 -27.71
CA GLY A 200 -12.64 6.16 -28.18
C GLY A 200 -11.48 6.77 -28.95
N TRP A 201 -10.35 6.07 -29.13
CA TRP A 201 -9.18 6.60 -29.85
C TRP A 201 -9.29 6.25 -31.34
N SER A 202 -9.91 7.14 -32.12
CA SER A 202 -10.09 7.00 -33.57
C SER A 202 -8.76 6.78 -34.30
N LEU A 203 -7.70 7.45 -33.84
CA LEU A 203 -6.37 7.42 -34.46
C LEU A 203 -5.76 6.01 -34.53
N LEU A 204 -6.07 5.12 -33.58
CA LEU A 204 -5.62 3.72 -33.61
C LEU A 204 -6.23 2.95 -34.79
N GLY A 205 -7.50 3.22 -35.09
CA GLY A 205 -8.20 2.64 -36.24
C GLY A 205 -7.66 3.17 -37.56
N ALA A 206 -7.42 4.48 -37.64
CA ALA A 206 -6.84 5.13 -38.80
C ALA A 206 -5.43 4.59 -39.10
N ALA A 207 -4.54 4.56 -38.11
CA ALA A 207 -3.18 4.03 -38.27
C ALA A 207 -3.18 2.57 -38.75
N GLY A 208 -4.08 1.72 -38.22
CA GLY A 208 -4.20 0.33 -38.69
C GLY A 208 -4.75 0.20 -40.12
N ALA A 209 -5.55 1.15 -40.59
CA ALA A 209 -5.97 1.21 -42.00
C ALA A 209 -4.84 1.71 -42.89
N ASP A 210 -4.09 2.73 -42.46
CA ASP A 210 -2.96 3.28 -43.20
C ASP A 210 -1.85 2.24 -43.41
N VAL A 211 -1.49 1.48 -42.36
CA VAL A 211 -0.51 0.37 -42.46
C VAL A 211 -0.94 -0.68 -43.49
N ARG A 212 -2.22 -1.09 -43.48
CA ARG A 212 -2.73 -2.07 -44.47
C ARG A 212 -2.70 -1.50 -45.89
N LYS A 213 -3.07 -0.23 -46.05
CA LYS A 213 -3.02 0.45 -47.34
C LYS A 213 -1.58 0.54 -47.85
N LEU A 214 -0.62 0.85 -46.99
CA LEU A 214 0.79 0.89 -47.35
C LEU A 214 1.30 -0.51 -47.74
N ASP A 215 0.98 -1.55 -46.97
CA ASP A 215 1.35 -2.94 -47.32
C ASP A 215 0.82 -3.34 -48.70
N GLU A 216 -0.44 -2.98 -49.01
CA GLU A 216 -1.04 -3.22 -50.32
C GLU A 216 -0.38 -2.39 -51.44
N GLN A 217 -0.01 -1.14 -51.16
CA GLN A 217 0.67 -0.25 -52.10
C GLN A 217 2.06 -0.76 -52.44
N ILE A 218 2.84 -1.10 -51.42
CA ILE A 218 4.15 -1.75 -51.56
C ILE A 218 3.93 -2.99 -52.42
N ALA A 219 3.14 -3.97 -51.97
CA ALA A 219 2.94 -5.24 -52.69
C ALA A 219 2.56 -5.10 -54.19
N LYS A 220 1.80 -4.06 -54.57
CA LYS A 220 1.37 -3.82 -55.96
C LYS A 220 2.38 -3.03 -56.80
N ARG A 221 3.11 -2.08 -56.22
CA ARG A 221 3.91 -1.08 -56.96
C ARG A 221 5.41 -1.39 -56.90
N ARG A 222 5.81 -2.58 -57.36
CA ARG A 222 7.16 -3.18 -57.23
C ARG A 222 8.37 -2.38 -57.77
N ASN A 223 8.24 -1.15 -58.29
CA ASN A 223 9.42 -0.31 -58.60
C ASN A 223 9.14 1.16 -58.94
N THR A 224 7.96 1.51 -59.48
CA THR A 224 7.77 2.83 -60.11
C THR A 224 7.54 3.99 -59.14
N GLU A 225 7.23 3.71 -57.87
CA GLU A 225 6.79 4.72 -56.89
C GLU A 225 7.36 4.47 -55.49
N ILE A 226 8.64 4.08 -55.43
CA ILE A 226 9.36 3.83 -54.16
C ILE A 226 9.36 5.07 -53.28
N GLN A 227 9.56 6.26 -53.86
CA GLN A 227 9.60 7.51 -53.09
C GLN A 227 8.26 7.85 -52.43
N GLU A 228 7.14 7.69 -53.14
CA GLU A 228 5.80 7.91 -52.55
C GLU A 228 5.56 6.94 -51.38
N SER A 229 6.02 5.69 -51.50
CA SER A 229 5.92 4.69 -50.43
C SER A 229 6.80 5.04 -49.23
N ARG A 230 8.00 5.60 -49.44
CA ARG A 230 8.88 6.10 -48.36
C ARG A 230 8.24 7.28 -47.62
N ASP A 231 7.71 8.25 -48.34
CA ASP A 231 7.04 9.42 -47.74
C ASP A 231 5.79 9.00 -46.95
N ALA A 232 5.00 8.06 -47.48
CA ALA A 232 3.86 7.49 -46.79
C ALA A 232 4.27 6.71 -45.52
N LEU A 233 5.36 5.95 -45.59
CA LEU A 233 5.93 5.21 -44.46
C LEU A 233 6.36 6.16 -43.33
N ASP A 234 7.09 7.22 -43.66
CA ASP A 234 7.51 8.23 -42.67
C ASP A 234 6.30 8.90 -41.99
N GLY A 235 5.26 9.25 -42.77
CA GLY A 235 4.02 9.81 -42.24
C GLY A 235 3.18 8.86 -41.38
N ILE A 236 3.27 7.54 -41.62
CA ILE A 236 2.65 6.52 -40.76
C ILE A 236 3.48 6.36 -39.48
N TYR A 237 4.80 6.32 -39.59
CA TYR A 237 5.70 6.17 -38.46
C TYR A 237 5.55 7.33 -37.45
N ASP A 238 5.51 8.57 -37.91
CA ASP A 238 5.27 9.74 -37.04
C ASP A 238 3.92 9.67 -36.30
N ARG A 239 2.86 9.19 -36.98
CA ARG A 239 1.56 8.93 -36.35
C ARG A 239 1.63 7.83 -35.29
N LEU A 240 2.37 6.75 -35.55
CA LEU A 240 2.58 5.67 -34.58
C LEU A 240 3.41 6.14 -33.37
N LEU A 241 4.40 7.01 -33.56
CA LEU A 241 5.15 7.65 -32.47
C LEU A 241 4.25 8.55 -31.63
N THR A 242 3.38 9.34 -32.27
CA THR A 242 2.38 10.16 -31.59
C THR A 242 1.43 9.30 -30.74
N LEU A 243 0.99 8.15 -31.28
CA LEU A 243 0.18 7.18 -30.54
C LEU A 243 0.93 6.59 -29.34
N SER A 244 2.20 6.22 -29.51
CA SER A 244 3.04 5.71 -28.43
C SER A 244 3.18 6.72 -27.28
N ASN A 245 3.51 7.97 -27.60
CA ASN A 245 3.58 9.05 -26.62
C ASN A 245 2.21 9.35 -25.97
N ALA A 246 1.12 9.24 -26.73
CA ALA A 246 -0.23 9.37 -26.18
C ALA A 246 -0.56 8.26 -25.18
N LEU A 247 -0.07 7.04 -25.38
CA LEU A 247 -0.24 5.94 -24.41
C LEU A 247 0.44 6.26 -23.07
N GLU A 248 1.64 6.85 -23.07
CA GLU A 248 2.33 7.26 -21.83
C GLU A 248 1.65 8.41 -21.10
N HIS A 249 1.08 9.33 -21.88
CA HIS A 249 0.50 10.58 -21.37
C HIS A 249 -0.93 10.81 -21.87
N PRO A 250 -1.88 9.92 -21.52
CA PRO A 250 -3.22 9.92 -22.11
C PRO A 250 -3.96 11.24 -21.85
N TRP A 251 -3.80 11.83 -20.67
CA TRP A 251 -4.44 13.09 -20.29
C TRP A 251 -3.94 14.30 -21.08
N ARG A 252 -2.69 14.29 -21.55
CA ARG A 252 -2.11 15.40 -22.33
C ARG A 252 -2.53 15.34 -23.80
N ASN A 253 -2.65 14.13 -24.33
CA ASN A 253 -2.84 13.90 -25.77
C ASN A 253 -4.27 13.49 -26.16
N TRP A 254 -5.21 13.41 -25.19
CA TRP A 254 -6.56 12.87 -25.43
C TRP A 254 -7.31 13.54 -26.59
N ARG A 255 -7.15 14.86 -26.79
CA ARG A 255 -7.82 15.56 -27.89
C ARG A 255 -7.26 15.16 -29.26
N ARG A 256 -5.95 14.97 -29.36
CA ARG A 256 -5.26 14.61 -30.62
C ARG A 256 -5.65 13.21 -31.08
N VAL A 257 -5.73 12.25 -30.16
CA VAL A 257 -6.03 10.84 -30.51
C VAL A 257 -7.52 10.55 -30.72
N ARG A 258 -8.41 11.48 -30.36
CA ARG A 258 -9.86 11.39 -30.59
C ARG A 258 -10.35 12.19 -31.80
N ALA A 259 -9.55 13.11 -32.31
CA ALA A 259 -9.92 13.87 -33.49
C ALA A 259 -10.11 12.89 -34.67
N PRO A 260 -11.22 13.01 -35.44
CA PRO A 260 -11.41 12.25 -36.66
C PRO A 260 -10.44 12.68 -37.76
#